data_AF-A0A519LPC9-F1
#
_entry.id   AF-A0A519LPC9-F1
#
_cell.length_a   1.000
_cell.length_b   1.000
_cell.length_c   1.000
_cell.angle_alpha   90.00
_cell.angle_beta   90.00
_cell.angle_gamma   90.00
#
_symmetry.space_group_name_H-M   'P 1'
#
loop_
_entity.id
_entity.type
_entity.pdbx_description
1 polymer ?
#
loop_
_entity_poly.entity_id
_entity_poly.type
_entity_poly.pdbx_seq_one_letter_code
_entity_poly.pdbx_strand_id
1 'polypeptide(L)'
;MPIACQGARPPANLLLRWVHVITAIAWIGSSFYFVFLDSSLTPPEDEDLKKQGVSGELWAVHGGGFYHPVKFAVSPPKLPGHLHWFFWESYSTWISGFALFTVSYLYSASTYLIDKSRMDWAPATAIVVALAFFVLFWLLYDAICRIFGQKKNGDAIVGALVFGLVCIASWLACHWFAGRAAFLLVGAMIATAMSANVFFWIIPGQRTVIRQIRTGQDVDPIHGKRGKQRSVHNTYFTLPVL
;
A
#
# COMPACT_ATOMS: atom_id res chain seq x y z
N MET A 1 21.64 46.22 5.48
CA MET A 1 22.01 44.81 5.19
C MET A 1 21.59 43.97 6.39
N PRO A 2 20.38 43.38 6.41
CA PRO A 2 20.03 42.41 7.45
C PRO A 2 20.35 41.00 6.94
N ILE A 3 21.21 40.31 7.67
CA ILE A 3 21.46 38.88 7.51
C ILE A 3 20.19 38.18 8.01
N ALA A 4 19.30 37.81 7.08
CA ALA A 4 18.19 36.93 7.39
C ALA A 4 18.76 35.56 7.75
N CYS A 5 18.49 35.10 8.97
CA CYS A 5 18.83 33.78 9.49
C CYS A 5 18.30 32.67 8.55
N GLN A 6 19.14 32.25 7.61
CA GLN A 6 19.04 30.95 6.95
C GLN A 6 19.76 29.94 7.85
N GLY A 7 19.04 29.08 8.58
CA GLY A 7 19.76 28.06 9.35
C GLY A 7 18.99 27.08 10.23
N ALA A 8 17.74 27.35 10.65
CA ALA A 8 17.00 26.42 11.49
C ALA A 8 15.86 25.75 10.70
N ARG A 9 16.12 24.60 10.06
CA ARG A 9 15.01 23.69 9.73
C ARG A 9 14.50 23.11 11.05
N PRO A 10 13.21 23.26 11.39
CA PRO A 10 12.74 22.99 12.75
C PRO A 10 12.83 21.49 13.10
N PRO A 11 12.90 21.14 14.40
CA PRO A 11 12.80 19.76 14.89
C PRO A 11 11.60 18.99 14.31
N ALA A 12 10.55 19.71 13.88
CA ALA A 12 9.39 19.16 13.20
C ALA A 12 9.71 18.35 11.93
N ASN A 13 10.70 18.74 11.09
CA ASN A 13 11.03 17.94 9.90
C ASN A 13 11.67 16.59 10.28
N LEU A 14 12.55 16.61 11.28
CA LEU A 14 13.20 15.40 11.79
C LEU A 14 12.19 14.48 12.47
N LEU A 15 11.31 15.03 13.32
CA LEU A 15 10.22 14.27 13.94
C LEU A 15 9.31 13.64 12.90
N LEU A 16 8.92 14.38 11.87
CA LEU A 16 8.05 13.86 10.81
C LEU A 16 8.71 12.73 10.01
N ARG A 17 10.01 12.82 9.73
CA ARG A 17 10.78 11.73 9.13
C ARG A 17 10.78 10.49 10.01
N TRP A 18 11.01 10.63 11.31
CA TRP A 18 11.00 9.51 12.24
C TRP A 18 9.62 8.86 12.33
N VAL A 19 8.56 9.65 12.43
CA VAL A 19 7.17 9.14 12.38
C VAL A 19 6.94 8.36 11.09
N HIS A 20 7.37 8.89 9.94
CA HIS A 20 7.21 8.21 8.66
C HIS A 20 7.99 6.88 8.61
N VAL A 21 9.25 6.87 9.04
CA VAL A 21 10.07 5.65 9.09
C VAL A 21 9.45 4.60 10.01
N ILE A 22 8.99 4.97 11.20
CA ILE A 22 8.37 4.04 12.16
C ILE A 22 7.09 3.44 11.58
N THR A 23 6.21 4.27 11.02
CA THR A 23 4.95 3.80 10.43
C THR A 23 5.19 2.92 9.21
N ALA A 24 6.17 3.28 8.35
CA ALA A 24 6.58 2.47 7.22
C ALA A 24 7.12 1.10 7.65
N ILE A 25 8.01 1.04 8.66
CA ILE A 25 8.52 -0.23 9.21
C ILE A 25 7.37 -1.09 9.73
N ALA A 26 6.40 -0.52 10.45
CA ALA A 26 5.24 -1.25 10.95
C ALA A 26 4.39 -1.84 9.81
N TRP A 27 4.16 -1.07 8.73
CA TRP A 27 3.37 -1.54 7.60
C TRP A 27 4.08 -2.60 6.75
N ILE A 28 5.37 -2.39 6.50
CA ILE A 28 6.18 -3.31 5.72
C ILE A 28 6.37 -4.61 6.51
N GLY A 29 6.65 -4.51 7.81
CA GLY A 29 6.74 -5.65 8.72
C GLY A 29 5.46 -6.48 8.77
N SER A 30 4.29 -5.85 8.91
CA SER A 30 3.01 -6.58 8.88
C SER A 30 2.75 -7.23 7.52
N SER A 31 3.10 -6.55 6.42
CA SER A 31 2.98 -7.11 5.07
C SER A 31 3.82 -8.38 4.89
N PHE A 32 5.09 -8.37 5.31
CA PHE A 32 5.95 -9.56 5.24
C PHE A 32 5.48 -10.67 6.19
N TYR A 33 5.02 -10.31 7.39
CA TYR A 33 4.45 -11.28 8.33
C TYR A 33 3.26 -12.02 7.72
N PHE A 34 2.33 -11.32 7.06
CA PHE A 34 1.17 -11.96 6.42
C PHE A 34 1.54 -12.80 5.20
N VAL A 35 2.58 -12.42 4.46
CA VAL A 35 3.12 -13.24 3.36
C VAL A 35 3.69 -14.54 3.91
N PHE A 36 4.53 -14.45 4.95
CA PHE A 36 5.04 -15.62 5.66
C PHE A 36 3.89 -16.50 6.16
N LEU A 37 2.96 -15.93 6.93
CA LEU A 37 1.82 -16.65 7.50
C LEU A 37 1.06 -17.41 6.40
N ASP A 38 0.60 -16.72 5.35
CA ASP A 38 -0.16 -17.35 4.26
C ASP A 38 0.64 -18.43 3.51
N SER A 39 1.96 -18.27 3.37
CA SER A 39 2.83 -19.22 2.68
C SER A 39 3.20 -20.45 3.51
N SER A 40 3.07 -20.37 4.83
CA SER A 40 3.47 -21.41 5.78
C SER A 40 2.29 -22.18 6.36
N LEU A 41 1.05 -21.90 5.94
CA LEU A 41 -0.11 -22.68 6.35
C LEU A 41 -0.02 -24.11 5.80
N THR A 42 -0.21 -25.09 6.68
CA THR A 42 -0.40 -26.50 6.32
C THR A 42 -1.87 -26.88 6.44
N PRO A 43 -2.36 -27.91 5.71
CA PRO A 43 -3.70 -28.44 5.95
C PRO A 43 -3.88 -28.83 7.43
N PRO A 44 -5.05 -28.58 8.04
CA PRO A 44 -5.26 -28.92 9.45
C PRO A 44 -5.24 -30.44 9.65
N GLU A 45 -4.54 -30.91 10.69
CA GLU A 45 -4.54 -32.34 11.05
C GLU A 45 -5.75 -32.72 11.89
N ASP A 46 -6.15 -31.84 12.82
CA ASP A 46 -7.27 -32.03 13.76
C ASP A 46 -8.63 -32.12 13.04
N GLU A 47 -9.37 -33.20 13.32
CA GLU A 47 -10.69 -33.47 12.73
C GLU A 47 -11.75 -32.42 13.10
N ASP A 48 -11.68 -31.84 14.29
CA ASP A 48 -12.64 -30.82 14.72
C ASP A 48 -12.37 -29.47 14.04
N LEU A 49 -11.11 -29.15 13.75
CA LEU A 49 -10.77 -27.98 12.93
C LEU A 49 -11.25 -28.14 11.48
N LYS A 50 -11.12 -29.35 10.91
CA LYS A 50 -11.67 -29.68 9.59
C LYS A 50 -13.18 -29.49 9.55
N LYS A 51 -13.91 -30.03 10.55
CA LYS A 51 -15.37 -29.87 10.66
C LYS A 51 -15.80 -28.40 10.79
N GLN A 52 -14.98 -27.57 11.42
CA GLN A 52 -15.22 -26.13 11.57
C GLN A 52 -14.92 -25.31 10.30
N GLY A 53 -14.38 -25.92 9.24
CA GLY A 53 -14.09 -25.24 7.97
C GLY A 53 -12.74 -24.52 7.96
N VAL A 54 -11.79 -24.92 8.80
CA VAL A 54 -10.40 -24.45 8.72
C VAL A 54 -9.77 -24.95 7.42
N SER A 55 -9.19 -24.03 6.67
CA SER A 55 -8.49 -24.30 5.41
C SER A 55 -6.97 -24.45 5.56
N GLY A 56 -6.42 -23.99 6.69
CA GLY A 56 -5.00 -24.11 6.98
C GLY A 56 -4.68 -23.67 8.39
N GLU A 57 -3.60 -24.21 8.93
CA GLU A 57 -3.07 -23.89 10.26
C GLU A 57 -1.57 -23.64 10.22
N LEU A 58 -1.08 -22.88 11.20
CA LEU A 58 0.34 -22.68 11.45
C LEU A 58 0.60 -22.92 12.94
N TRP A 59 1.67 -23.65 13.26
CA TRP A 59 2.23 -23.68 14.60
C TRP A 59 3.53 -22.88 14.63
N ALA A 60 3.62 -21.90 15.52
CA ALA A 60 4.79 -21.05 15.66
C ALA A 60 5.20 -20.91 17.13
N VAL A 61 6.51 -20.80 17.39
CA VAL A 61 7.06 -20.56 18.73
C VAL A 61 7.71 -19.18 18.78
N HIS A 62 7.38 -18.39 19.81
CA HIS A 62 8.02 -17.11 20.05
C HIS A 62 7.90 -16.68 21.51
N GLY A 63 8.96 -16.08 22.07
CA GLY A 63 8.94 -15.56 23.45
C GLY A 63 8.65 -16.61 24.53
N GLY A 64 8.96 -17.89 24.27
CA GLY A 64 8.69 -19.00 25.18
C GLY A 64 7.27 -19.59 25.11
N GLY A 65 6.41 -19.10 24.21
CA GLY A 65 5.05 -19.61 24.00
C GLY A 65 4.82 -20.18 22.60
N PHE A 66 3.71 -20.89 22.43
CA PHE A 66 3.25 -21.45 21.16
C PHE A 66 2.02 -20.69 20.66
N TYR A 67 2.00 -20.38 19.38
CA TYR A 67 0.90 -19.75 18.66
C TYR A 67 0.34 -20.75 17.66
N HIS A 68 -0.99 -20.83 17.59
CA HIS A 68 -1.70 -21.67 16.62
C HIS A 68 -2.68 -20.82 15.79
N PRO A 69 -2.20 -19.99 14.84
CA PRO A 69 -3.10 -19.33 13.91
C PRO A 69 -3.80 -20.33 12.98
N VAL A 70 -5.11 -20.19 12.87
CA VAL A 70 -5.94 -20.95 11.92
C VAL A 70 -6.60 -20.00 10.93
N LYS A 71 -6.74 -20.45 9.68
CA LYS A 71 -7.39 -19.69 8.60
C LYS A 71 -8.65 -20.39 8.14
N PHE A 72 -9.77 -19.68 8.22
CA PHE A 72 -11.05 -20.13 7.67
C PHE A 72 -11.17 -19.73 6.20
N ALA A 73 -11.71 -20.61 5.35
CA ALA A 73 -11.85 -20.36 3.92
C ALA A 73 -12.86 -19.24 3.60
N VAL A 74 -13.98 -19.22 4.33
CA VAL A 74 -15.14 -18.34 4.04
C VAL A 74 -15.56 -17.60 5.30
N SER A 75 -15.90 -18.33 6.37
CA SER A 75 -16.34 -17.75 7.64
C SER A 75 -15.96 -18.66 8.81
N PRO A 76 -15.65 -18.10 9.99
CA PRO A 76 -15.55 -18.89 11.21
C PRO A 76 -16.93 -19.36 11.68
N PRO A 77 -17.02 -20.43 12.51
CA PRO A 77 -18.30 -20.90 13.09
C PRO A 77 -19.04 -19.83 13.87
N LYS A 78 -18.28 -18.96 14.55
CA LYS A 78 -18.80 -17.79 15.25
C LYS A 78 -17.88 -16.61 14.97
N LEU A 79 -18.46 -15.51 14.50
CA LEU A 79 -17.71 -14.28 14.31
C LEU A 79 -17.35 -13.69 15.69
N PRO A 80 -16.06 -13.44 15.99
CA PRO A 80 -15.67 -12.85 17.26
C PRO A 80 -16.16 -11.40 17.38
N GLY A 81 -16.44 -10.96 18.62
CA GLY A 81 -16.86 -9.59 18.89
C GLY A 81 -15.78 -8.54 18.58
N HIS A 82 -14.51 -8.95 18.66
CA HIS A 82 -13.35 -8.11 18.36
C HIS A 82 -12.57 -8.68 17.18
N LEU A 83 -12.45 -7.87 16.13
CA LEU A 83 -11.60 -8.13 14.96
C LEU A 83 -10.54 -7.05 14.91
N HIS A 84 -9.28 -7.45 14.77
CA HIS A 84 -8.21 -6.52 14.48
C HIS A 84 -8.22 -6.18 12.98
N TRP A 85 -8.03 -4.90 12.65
CA TRP A 85 -8.06 -4.42 11.27
C TRP A 85 -6.74 -3.74 10.90
N PHE A 86 -6.02 -4.34 9.96
CA PHE A 86 -4.71 -3.88 9.50
C PHE A 86 -4.81 -2.78 8.43
N PHE A 87 -5.42 -1.64 8.80
CA PHE A 87 -5.44 -0.45 7.93
C PHE A 87 -4.64 0.73 8.48
N TRP A 88 -4.42 0.78 9.78
CA TRP A 88 -3.75 1.91 10.41
C TRP A 88 -2.29 2.02 9.98
N GLU A 89 -1.63 0.89 9.77
CA GLU A 89 -0.26 0.82 9.27
C GLU A 89 -0.14 1.51 7.90
N SER A 90 -1.08 1.21 7.00
CA SER A 90 -1.13 1.84 5.68
C SER A 90 -1.49 3.31 5.74
N TYR A 91 -2.53 3.67 6.50
CA TYR A 91 -3.03 5.05 6.54
C TYR A 91 -2.04 5.99 7.24
N SER A 92 -1.44 5.57 8.35
CA SER A 92 -0.43 6.36 9.06
C SER A 92 0.84 6.54 8.24
N THR A 93 1.29 5.50 7.51
CA THR A 93 2.43 5.61 6.58
C THR A 93 2.16 6.61 5.47
N TRP A 94 0.97 6.54 4.86
CA TRP A 94 0.61 7.47 3.77
C TRP A 94 0.48 8.91 4.26
N ILE A 95 -0.22 9.14 5.38
CA ILE A 95 -0.42 10.48 5.94
C ILE A 95 0.94 11.11 6.29
N SER A 96 1.81 10.36 6.98
CA SER A 96 3.14 10.85 7.36
C SER A 96 4.05 11.08 6.15
N GLY A 97 4.02 10.19 5.15
CA GLY A 97 4.80 10.32 3.93
C GLY A 97 4.33 11.49 3.05
N PHE A 98 3.02 11.66 2.91
CA PHE A 98 2.44 12.78 2.16
C PHE A 98 2.71 14.12 2.85
N ALA A 99 2.63 14.17 4.19
CA ALA A 99 3.04 15.34 4.95
C ALA A 99 4.53 15.66 4.74
N LEU A 100 5.40 14.64 4.77
CA LEU A 100 6.83 14.81 4.53
C LEU A 100 7.12 15.32 3.11
N PHE A 101 6.44 14.76 2.10
CA PHE A 101 6.51 15.23 0.71
C PHE A 101 6.05 16.68 0.58
N THR A 102 4.95 17.05 1.23
CA THR A 102 4.39 18.40 1.20
C THR A 102 5.39 19.41 1.75
N VAL A 103 5.93 19.16 2.96
CA VAL A 103 6.87 20.07 3.60
C VAL A 103 8.22 20.11 2.88
N SER A 104 8.68 18.98 2.35
CA SER A 104 10.04 18.86 1.80
C SER A 104 10.13 19.26 0.32
N TYR A 105 9.05 19.07 -0.46
CA TYR A 105 9.05 19.30 -1.91
C TYR A 105 8.02 20.33 -2.35
N LEU A 106 6.77 20.24 -1.88
CA LEU A 106 5.71 21.14 -2.38
C LEU A 106 5.88 22.57 -1.86
N TYR A 107 6.24 22.75 -0.58
CA TYR A 107 6.45 24.08 0.02
C TYR A 107 7.59 24.88 -0.63
N SER A 108 8.55 24.20 -1.26
CA SER A 108 9.69 24.83 -1.95
C SER A 108 9.88 24.23 -3.34
N ALA A 109 8.79 24.12 -4.10
CA ALA A 109 8.74 23.45 -5.40
C ALA A 109 9.72 24.02 -6.43
N SER A 110 9.93 25.34 -6.47
CA SER A 110 10.90 25.99 -7.37
C SER A 110 12.31 25.44 -7.19
N THR A 111 12.67 25.07 -5.96
CA THR A 111 13.97 24.49 -5.64
C THR A 111 13.95 22.99 -5.82
N TYR A 112 12.99 22.28 -5.21
CA TYR A 112 13.11 20.83 -5.08
C TYR A 112 12.46 20.04 -6.21
N LEU A 113 11.40 20.57 -6.83
CA LEU A 113 10.56 19.86 -7.80
C LEU A 113 10.94 20.21 -9.25
N ILE A 114 11.28 21.48 -9.50
CA ILE A 114 11.51 22.03 -10.85
C ILE A 114 12.99 22.00 -11.22
N ASP A 115 13.27 21.60 -12.46
CA ASP A 115 14.53 21.82 -13.17
C ASP A 115 14.23 22.54 -14.49
N LYS A 116 14.64 23.81 -14.59
CA LYS A 116 14.36 24.65 -15.76
C LYS A 116 15.01 24.16 -17.05
N SER A 117 16.06 23.34 -16.97
CA SER A 117 16.65 22.71 -18.15
C SER A 117 15.77 21.60 -18.75
N ARG A 118 14.82 21.09 -17.95
CA ARG A 118 13.84 20.08 -18.36
C ARG A 118 12.51 20.74 -18.69
N MET A 119 11.91 21.43 -17.71
CA MET A 119 10.63 22.12 -17.82
C MET A 119 10.68 23.44 -17.04
N ASP A 120 10.43 24.58 -17.69
CA ASP A 120 10.32 25.89 -17.03
C ASP A 120 8.88 26.14 -16.55
N TRP A 121 8.44 25.32 -15.60
CA TRP A 121 7.10 25.43 -15.03
C TRP A 121 7.01 26.51 -13.95
N ALA A 122 5.84 27.14 -13.86
CA ALA A 122 5.45 27.83 -12.64
C ALA A 122 5.32 26.82 -11.48
N PRO A 123 5.65 27.20 -10.24
CA PRO A 123 5.62 26.31 -9.08
C PRO A 123 4.26 25.62 -8.86
N ALA A 124 3.17 26.36 -9.01
CA ALA A 124 1.82 25.82 -8.89
C ALA A 124 1.54 24.71 -9.90
N THR A 125 1.97 24.89 -11.16
CA THR A 125 1.83 23.88 -12.22
C THR A 125 2.60 22.62 -11.88
N ALA A 126 3.86 22.75 -11.44
CA ALA A 126 4.68 21.60 -11.05
C ALA A 126 4.04 20.79 -9.91
N ILE A 127 3.47 21.47 -8.91
CA ILE A 127 2.75 20.84 -7.79
C ILE A 127 1.52 20.08 -8.29
N VAL A 128 0.68 20.71 -9.13
CA VAL A 128 -0.52 20.09 -9.68
C VAL A 128 -0.16 18.86 -10.50
N VAL A 129 0.85 18.94 -11.36
CA VAL A 129 1.31 17.81 -12.17
C VAL A 129 1.83 16.68 -11.26
N ALA A 130 2.59 16.99 -10.21
CA ALA A 130 3.09 15.99 -9.27
C ALA A 130 1.96 15.27 -8.52
N LEU A 131 0.92 15.99 -8.09
CA LEU A 131 -0.25 15.37 -7.43
C LEU A 131 -1.10 14.57 -8.42
N ALA A 132 -1.32 15.10 -9.63
CA ALA A 132 -2.01 14.41 -10.69
C ALA A 132 -1.29 13.13 -11.09
N PHE A 133 0.05 13.11 -11.05
CA PHE A 133 0.87 11.94 -11.33
C PHE A 133 0.51 10.76 -10.41
N PHE A 134 0.27 11.00 -9.12
CA PHE A 134 -0.13 9.95 -8.17
C PHE A 134 -1.54 9.42 -8.47
N VAL A 135 -2.49 10.34 -8.69
CA VAL A 135 -3.89 9.99 -8.93
C VAL A 135 -4.06 9.24 -10.25
N LEU A 136 -3.45 9.76 -11.33
CA LEU A 136 -3.53 9.15 -12.66
C LEU A 136 -2.88 7.76 -12.69
N PHE A 137 -1.73 7.59 -12.04
CA PHE A 137 -1.12 6.26 -11.93
C PHE A 137 -2.06 5.28 -11.24
N TRP A 138 -2.64 5.65 -10.09
CA TRP A 138 -3.58 4.77 -9.39
C TRP A 138 -4.81 4.43 -10.22
N LEU A 139 -5.40 5.40 -10.94
CA LEU A 139 -6.56 5.17 -11.81
C LEU A 139 -6.23 4.19 -12.95
N LEU A 140 -5.09 4.36 -13.61
CA LEU A 140 -4.64 3.46 -14.68
C LEU A 140 -4.33 2.07 -14.14
N TYR A 141 -3.62 1.98 -13.03
CA TYR A 141 -3.34 0.74 -12.32
C TYR A 141 -4.62 0.02 -11.88
N ASP A 142 -5.60 0.75 -11.33
CA ASP A 142 -6.89 0.20 -10.93
C ASP A 142 -7.66 -0.35 -12.13
N ALA A 143 -7.71 0.42 -13.23
CA ALA A 143 -8.34 0.00 -14.47
C ALA A 143 -7.70 -1.28 -15.02
N ILE A 144 -6.36 -1.36 -15.07
CA ILE A 144 -5.64 -2.57 -15.51
C ILE A 144 -6.08 -3.78 -14.68
N CYS A 145 -6.04 -3.66 -13.35
CA CYS A 145 -6.38 -4.78 -12.48
C CYS A 145 -7.84 -5.21 -12.62
N ARG A 146 -8.77 -4.27 -12.80
CA ARG A 146 -10.20 -4.57 -12.97
C ARG A 146 -10.53 -5.19 -14.32
N ILE A 147 -9.88 -4.73 -15.38
CA ILE A 147 -10.14 -5.18 -16.75
C ILE A 147 -9.48 -6.53 -17.01
N PHE A 148 -8.27 -6.75 -16.51
CA PHE A 148 -7.46 -7.93 -16.85
C PHE A 148 -7.29 -8.93 -15.71
N GLY A 149 -7.43 -8.51 -14.45
CA GLY A 149 -7.07 -9.34 -13.30
C GLY A 149 -7.92 -10.59 -13.09
N GLN A 150 -9.10 -10.70 -13.69
CA GLN A 150 -9.95 -11.90 -13.62
C GLN A 150 -9.98 -12.69 -14.95
N LYS A 151 -9.12 -12.36 -15.92
CA LYS A 151 -9.00 -13.08 -17.18
C LYS A 151 -8.06 -14.29 -17.03
N LYS A 152 -8.09 -15.21 -18.00
CA LYS A 152 -7.10 -16.28 -18.12
C LYS A 152 -5.69 -15.66 -18.17
N ASN A 153 -4.78 -16.16 -17.35
CA ASN A 153 -3.43 -15.59 -17.15
C ASN A 153 -3.44 -14.13 -16.66
N GLY A 154 -4.51 -13.71 -15.97
CA GLY A 154 -4.73 -12.31 -15.56
C GLY A 154 -3.58 -11.72 -14.76
N ASP A 155 -3.01 -12.48 -13.81
CA ASP A 155 -1.91 -11.98 -12.98
C ASP A 155 -0.65 -11.67 -13.80
N ALA A 156 -0.31 -12.50 -14.80
CA ALA A 156 0.83 -12.25 -15.69
C ALA A 156 0.59 -11.01 -16.58
N ILE A 157 -0.63 -10.88 -17.12
CA ILE A 157 -1.02 -9.72 -17.94
C ILE A 157 -0.96 -8.44 -17.10
N VAL A 158 -1.54 -8.46 -15.90
CA VAL A 158 -1.52 -7.31 -14.98
C VAL A 158 -0.09 -6.98 -14.59
N GLY A 159 0.74 -7.96 -14.25
CA GLY A 159 2.15 -7.77 -13.93
C GLY A 159 2.92 -7.07 -15.05
N ALA A 160 2.77 -7.54 -16.30
CA ALA A 160 3.44 -6.94 -17.46
C ALA A 160 2.95 -5.50 -17.74
N LEU A 161 1.64 -5.26 -17.69
CA LEU A 161 1.06 -3.93 -17.92
C LEU A 161 1.45 -2.94 -16.83
N VAL A 162 1.44 -3.37 -15.56
CA VAL A 162 1.83 -2.53 -14.42
C VAL A 162 3.33 -2.24 -14.46
N PHE A 163 4.17 -3.20 -14.82
CA PHE A 163 5.59 -2.98 -15.04
C PHE A 163 5.83 -1.91 -16.12
N GLY A 164 5.18 -2.05 -17.28
CA GLY A 164 5.24 -1.05 -18.34
C GLY A 164 4.75 0.33 -17.88
N LEU A 165 3.66 0.39 -17.12
CA LEU A 165 3.13 1.63 -16.55
C LEU A 165 4.14 2.30 -15.60
N VAL A 166 4.81 1.54 -14.74
CA VAL A 166 5.86 2.05 -13.84
C VAL A 166 7.07 2.55 -14.63
N CYS A 167 7.50 1.84 -15.68
CA CYS A 167 8.59 2.29 -16.56
C CYS A 167 8.24 3.62 -17.25
N ILE A 168 7.03 3.73 -17.82
CA ILE A 168 6.57 4.97 -18.48
C ILE A 168 6.49 6.11 -17.46
N ALA A 169 5.88 5.87 -16.30
CA ALA A 169 5.81 6.86 -15.23
C ALA A 169 7.20 7.32 -14.78
N SER A 170 8.14 6.40 -14.62
CA SER A 170 9.53 6.72 -14.23
C SER A 170 10.25 7.54 -15.30
N TRP A 171 10.06 7.19 -16.58
CA TRP A 171 10.59 7.96 -17.71
C TRP A 171 10.02 9.38 -17.75
N LEU A 172 8.71 9.53 -17.58
CA LEU A 172 8.02 10.83 -17.50
C LEU A 172 8.53 11.64 -16.31
N ALA A 173 8.67 11.03 -15.13
CA ALA A 173 9.18 11.71 -13.95
C ALA A 173 10.59 12.29 -14.18
N CYS A 174 11.47 11.51 -14.82
CA CYS A 174 12.81 11.96 -15.20
C CYS A 174 12.82 13.04 -16.29
N HIS A 175 11.81 13.10 -17.16
CA HIS A 175 11.70 14.13 -18.20
C HIS A 175 11.10 15.43 -17.68
N TRP A 176 10.24 15.35 -16.67
CA TRP A 176 9.45 16.49 -16.20
C TRP A 176 10.01 17.18 -14.96
N PHE A 177 10.60 16.41 -14.04
CA PHE A 177 11.01 16.91 -12.73
C PHE A 177 12.52 16.89 -12.56
N ALA A 178 13.01 17.64 -11.57
CA ALA A 178 14.39 17.53 -11.13
C ALA A 178 14.72 16.09 -10.75
N GLY A 179 15.92 15.59 -11.09
CA GLY A 179 16.28 14.17 -10.87
C GLY A 179 16.07 13.68 -9.43
N ARG A 180 16.37 14.53 -8.43
CA ARG A 180 16.10 14.25 -7.01
C ARG A 180 14.61 14.06 -6.70
N ALA A 181 13.75 14.81 -7.36
CA ALA A 181 12.31 14.71 -7.20
C ALA A 181 11.75 13.51 -7.96
N ALA A 182 12.27 13.22 -9.16
CA ALA A 182 11.81 12.12 -9.98
C ALA A 182 11.81 10.78 -9.21
N PHE A 183 12.93 10.44 -8.56
CA PHE A 183 13.04 9.23 -7.75
C PHE A 183 11.99 9.19 -6.63
N LEU A 184 11.86 10.29 -5.89
CA LEU A 184 10.91 10.39 -4.78
C LEU A 184 9.45 10.33 -5.25
N LEU A 185 9.11 10.96 -6.37
CA LEU A 185 7.76 10.97 -6.95
C LEU A 185 7.35 9.56 -7.40
N VAL A 186 8.26 8.78 -7.98
CA VAL A 186 7.97 7.39 -8.36
C VAL A 186 7.69 6.55 -7.11
N GLY A 187 8.51 6.68 -6.06
CA GLY A 187 8.26 5.98 -4.79
C GLY A 187 6.93 6.39 -4.15
N ALA A 188 6.67 7.70 -4.05
CA ALA A 188 5.43 8.25 -3.47
C ALA A 188 4.19 7.87 -4.29
N MET A 189 4.31 7.79 -5.62
CA MET A 189 3.25 7.33 -6.53
C MET A 189 2.88 5.87 -6.24
N ILE A 190 3.89 4.98 -6.18
CA ILE A 190 3.69 3.56 -5.87
C ILE A 190 3.08 3.39 -4.48
N ALA A 191 3.64 4.06 -3.46
CA ALA A 191 3.12 4.04 -2.09
C ALA A 191 1.68 4.56 -2.00
N THR A 192 1.33 5.59 -2.77
CA THR A 192 -0.05 6.10 -2.85
C THR A 192 -0.99 5.07 -3.45
N ALA A 193 -0.59 4.37 -4.51
CA ALA A 193 -1.39 3.28 -5.08
C ALA A 193 -1.60 2.13 -4.07
N MET A 194 -0.57 1.82 -3.26
CA MET A 194 -0.67 0.81 -2.20
C MET A 194 -1.67 1.19 -1.11
N SER A 195 -1.67 2.44 -0.66
CA SER A 195 -2.64 2.90 0.35
C SER A 195 -4.04 3.03 -0.22
N ALA A 196 -4.17 3.44 -1.49
CA ALA A 196 -5.45 3.48 -2.19
C ALA A 196 -6.04 2.07 -2.36
N ASN A 197 -5.22 1.04 -2.57
CA ASN A 197 -5.66 -0.36 -2.54
C ASN A 197 -6.32 -0.74 -1.21
N VAL A 198 -5.70 -0.33 -0.09
CA VAL A 198 -6.24 -0.59 1.25
C VAL A 198 -7.57 0.14 1.43
N PHE A 199 -7.59 1.42 1.09
CA PHE A 199 -8.73 2.32 1.31
C PHE A 199 -9.96 2.00 0.44
N PHE A 200 -9.77 1.78 -0.87
CA PHE A 200 -10.89 1.60 -1.80
C PHE A 200 -11.33 0.14 -1.96
N TRP A 201 -10.44 -0.84 -1.79
CA TRP A 201 -10.73 -2.23 -2.11
C TRP A 201 -10.67 -3.19 -0.93
N ILE A 202 -9.58 -3.18 -0.16
CA ILE A 202 -9.35 -4.19 0.88
C ILE A 202 -10.32 -3.98 2.05
N ILE A 203 -10.30 -2.82 2.69
CA ILE A 203 -11.13 -2.56 3.88
C ILE A 203 -12.63 -2.55 3.56
N PRO A 204 -13.11 -1.87 2.49
CA PRO A 204 -14.53 -1.93 2.14
C PRO A 204 -14.99 -3.35 1.78
N GLY A 205 -14.15 -4.12 1.09
CA GLY A 205 -14.43 -5.52 0.76
C GLY A 205 -14.56 -6.39 2.02
N GLN A 206 -13.58 -6.30 2.94
CA GLN A 206 -13.61 -7.00 4.22
C GLN A 206 -14.84 -6.63 5.05
N ARG A 207 -15.18 -5.33 5.15
CA ARG A 207 -16.41 -4.88 5.85
C ARG A 207 -17.67 -5.45 5.23
N THR A 208 -17.72 -5.57 3.90
CA THR A 208 -18.86 -6.16 3.19
C THR A 208 -19.00 -7.65 3.51
N VAL A 209 -17.90 -8.41 3.48
CA VAL A 209 -17.88 -9.83 3.86
C VAL A 209 -18.35 -10.02 5.30
N ILE A 210 -17.86 -9.20 6.25
CA ILE A 210 -18.29 -9.27 7.65
C ILE A 210 -19.79 -8.98 7.80
N ARG A 211 -20.32 -8.02 7.04
CA ARG A 211 -21.76 -7.74 7.04
C ARG A 211 -22.57 -8.91 6.48
N GLN A 212 -22.12 -9.53 5.38
CA GLN A 212 -22.79 -10.70 4.79
C GLN A 212 -22.88 -11.85 5.80
N ILE A 213 -21.75 -12.18 6.45
CA ILE A 213 -21.69 -13.20 7.50
C ILE A 213 -22.66 -12.88 8.66
N ARG A 214 -22.67 -11.63 9.14
CA ARG A 214 -23.57 -11.22 10.26
C ARG A 214 -25.05 -11.29 9.91
N THR A 215 -25.39 -11.12 8.64
CA THR A 215 -26.78 -11.08 8.17
C THR A 215 -27.23 -12.41 7.57
N GLY A 216 -26.39 -13.44 7.59
CA GLY A 216 -26.69 -14.74 6.98
C GLY A 216 -26.81 -14.69 5.46
N GLN A 217 -26.25 -13.67 4.81
CA GLN A 217 -26.20 -13.57 3.35
C GLN A 217 -25.01 -14.38 2.81
N ASP A 218 -25.15 -14.89 1.59
CA ASP A 218 -24.04 -15.53 0.89
C ASP A 218 -22.85 -14.57 0.75
N VAL A 219 -21.65 -15.08 1.06
CA VAL A 219 -20.41 -14.31 0.95
C VAL A 219 -20.00 -14.22 -0.51
N ASP A 220 -19.92 -12.99 -1.04
CA ASP A 220 -19.45 -12.79 -2.41
C ASP A 220 -17.91 -12.95 -2.47
N PRO A 221 -17.40 -13.98 -3.17
CA PRO A 221 -15.96 -14.26 -3.22
C PRO A 221 -15.16 -13.15 -3.93
N ILE A 222 -15.80 -12.25 -4.69
CA ILE A 222 -15.08 -11.19 -5.41
C ILE A 222 -14.34 -10.25 -4.45
N HIS A 223 -14.87 -10.01 -3.26
CA HIS A 223 -14.25 -9.14 -2.25
C HIS A 223 -12.94 -9.73 -1.74
N GLY A 224 -12.95 -11.03 -1.42
CA GLY A 224 -11.74 -11.75 -1.00
C GLY A 224 -10.71 -11.84 -2.12
N LYS A 225 -11.14 -12.22 -3.33
CA LYS A 225 -10.25 -12.31 -4.51
C LYS A 225 -9.58 -10.98 -4.83
N ARG A 226 -10.34 -9.89 -4.87
CA ARG A 226 -9.81 -8.55 -5.13
C ARG A 226 -8.89 -8.10 -4.00
N GLY A 227 -9.29 -8.30 -2.75
CA GLY A 227 -8.47 -7.96 -1.58
C GLY A 227 -7.12 -8.68 -1.60
N LYS A 228 -7.11 -9.99 -1.88
CA LYS A 228 -5.89 -10.79 -1.98
C LYS A 228 -4.98 -10.31 -3.11
N GLN A 229 -5.52 -10.08 -4.31
CA GLN A 229 -4.73 -9.55 -5.44
C GLN A 229 -4.07 -8.22 -5.08
N ARG A 230 -4.82 -7.27 -4.50
CA ARG A 230 -4.25 -5.97 -4.11
C ARG A 230 -3.23 -6.09 -2.98
N SER A 231 -3.45 -6.98 -2.02
CA SER A 231 -2.49 -7.25 -0.95
C SER A 231 -1.17 -7.80 -1.50
N VAL A 232 -1.23 -8.73 -2.46
CA VAL A 232 -0.03 -9.29 -3.10
C VAL A 232 0.72 -8.22 -3.89
N HIS A 233 0.00 -7.37 -4.65
CA HIS A 233 0.64 -6.24 -5.33
C HIS A 233 1.31 -5.27 -4.35
N ASN A 234 0.67 -4.98 -3.22
CA ASN A 234 1.27 -4.13 -2.18
C ASN A 234 2.59 -4.72 -1.68
N THR A 235 2.67 -6.03 -1.43
CA THR A 235 3.93 -6.70 -1.04
C THR A 235 5.04 -6.49 -2.08
N TYR A 236 4.75 -6.69 -3.37
CA TYR A 236 5.76 -6.49 -4.42
C TYR A 236 6.16 -5.03 -4.58
N PHE A 237 5.19 -4.11 -4.48
CA PHE A 237 5.43 -2.67 -4.53
C PHE A 237 6.24 -2.15 -3.35
N THR A 238 6.20 -2.82 -2.20
CA THR A 238 7.04 -2.48 -1.05
C THR A 238 8.54 -2.55 -1.35
N LEU A 239 8.97 -3.49 -2.20
CA LEU A 239 10.39 -3.72 -2.47
C LEU A 239 11.11 -2.50 -3.09
N PRO A 240 10.60 -1.86 -4.16
CA PRO A 240 11.23 -0.67 -4.73
C PRO A 240 11.00 0.64 -3.95
N VAL A 241 10.18 0.63 -2.88
CA VAL A 241 9.88 1.84 -2.08
C VAL A 241 10.54 1.84 -0.69
N LEU A 242 11.28 0.79 -0.36
CA LEU A 242 12.22 0.74 0.77
C LEU A 242 13.47 1.57 0.46
#